data_AF-A0A957UN43-F1
#
_entry.id   AF-A0A957UN43-F1
#
_cell.length_a   1.000
_cell.length_b   1.000
_cell.length_c   1.000
_cell.angle_alpha   90.00
_cell.angle_beta   90.00
_cell.angle_gamma   90.00
#
_symmetry.space_group_name_H-M   'P 1'
#
loop_
_entity.id
_entity.type
_entity.pdbx_description
1 polymer ?
#
loop_
_entity_poly.entity_id
_entity_poly.type
_entity_poly.pdbx_seq_one_letter_code
_entity_poly.pdbx_strand_id
1 'polypeptide(L)'
;RAGEGPTLIEGKTYRTRAHAEGMPLLGTYRTQDEVDRWKARDPLTTYKQRLLDEGVAPLEDFEEIEADVQALVVDAADFAKESPYPDADSALDNIFATDQKGLLHHA
;
A
#
# COMPACT_ATOMS: atom_id res chain seq x y z
N ARG A 1 1.21 14.42 -23.84
CA ARG A 1 -0.17 13.89 -24.01
C ARG A 1 -0.77 14.57 -25.24
N ALA A 2 -1.35 13.84 -26.18
CA ALA A 2 -1.78 14.37 -27.49
C ALA A 2 -3.11 15.14 -27.48
N GLY A 3 -3.81 15.21 -26.34
CA GLY A 3 -5.09 15.95 -26.23
C GLY A 3 -6.32 15.17 -26.71
N GLU A 4 -6.23 13.84 -26.83
CA GLU A 4 -7.27 12.96 -27.40
C GLU A 4 -8.43 12.64 -26.43
N GLY A 5 -8.47 13.28 -25.26
CA GLY A 5 -9.49 13.04 -24.24
C GLY A 5 -9.14 11.90 -23.27
N PRO A 6 -10.11 11.50 -22.43
CA PRO A 6 -9.89 10.48 -21.40
C PRO A 6 -9.95 9.06 -21.95
N THR A 7 -9.28 8.13 -21.26
CA THR A 7 -9.34 6.68 -21.51
C THR A 7 -9.71 5.97 -20.21
N LEU A 8 -10.59 4.98 -20.30
CA LEU A 8 -10.82 4.01 -19.22
C LEU A 8 -9.85 2.84 -19.37
N ILE A 9 -9.15 2.48 -18.31
CA ILE A 9 -8.25 1.33 -18.25
C ILE A 9 -8.70 0.41 -17.11
N GLU A 10 -8.97 -0.86 -17.41
CA GLU A 10 -9.27 -1.88 -16.40
C GLU A 10 -8.01 -2.72 -16.10
N GLY A 11 -7.47 -2.56 -14.88
CA GLY A 11 -6.39 -3.38 -14.37
C GLY A 11 -6.91 -4.63 -13.67
N LYS A 12 -6.97 -5.76 -14.38
CA LYS A 12 -7.43 -7.03 -13.80
C LYS A 12 -6.37 -7.60 -12.85
N THR A 13 -6.63 -7.50 -11.55
CA THR A 13 -5.71 -7.93 -10.48
C THR A 13 -6.45 -8.73 -9.39
N TYR A 14 -5.72 -9.15 -8.35
CA TYR A 14 -6.25 -9.93 -7.24
C TYR A 14 -5.70 -9.51 -5.89
N ARG A 15 -6.59 -9.32 -4.90
CA ARG A 15 -6.21 -9.07 -3.51
C ARG A 15 -6.00 -10.41 -2.79
N THR A 16 -4.74 -10.81 -2.64
CA THR A 16 -4.36 -12.10 -2.03
C THR A 16 -4.57 -12.14 -0.50
N ARG A 17 -4.76 -10.99 0.15
CA ARG A 17 -5.08 -10.86 1.58
C ARG A 17 -6.56 -10.57 1.85
N ALA A 18 -6.95 -10.59 3.12
CA ALA A 18 -8.30 -10.24 3.57
C ALA A 18 -8.67 -8.80 3.16
N HIS A 19 -9.96 -8.45 3.25
CA HIS A 19 -10.41 -7.10 2.92
C HIS A 19 -9.84 -6.04 3.86
N ALA A 20 -9.79 -6.38 5.14
CA ALA A 20 -9.18 -5.60 6.18
C ALA A 20 -8.61 -6.56 7.22
N GLU A 21 -7.73 -6.04 8.07
CA GLU A 21 -7.24 -6.77 9.24
C GLU A 21 -8.41 -7.15 10.15
N GLY A 22 -8.41 -8.39 10.65
CA GLY A 22 -9.51 -8.97 11.43
C GLY A 22 -10.65 -9.58 10.61
N MET A 23 -10.65 -9.50 9.27
CA MET A 23 -11.67 -10.17 8.43
C MET A 23 -11.22 -11.56 7.95
N PRO A 24 -12.14 -12.51 7.76
CA PRO A 24 -11.81 -13.81 7.17
C PRO A 24 -11.24 -13.68 5.75
N LEU A 25 -10.13 -14.36 5.49
CA LEU A 25 -9.54 -14.52 4.16
C LEU A 25 -10.31 -15.56 3.34
N LEU A 26 -10.65 -16.70 3.95
CA LEU A 26 -11.18 -17.89 3.27
C LEU A 26 -12.56 -18.28 3.82
N GLY A 27 -13.24 -19.19 3.11
CA GLY A 27 -14.39 -19.93 3.63
C GLY A 27 -15.71 -19.16 3.70
N THR A 28 -15.68 -17.84 3.47
CA THR A 28 -16.85 -16.97 3.46
C THR A 28 -17.28 -16.58 2.05
N TYR A 29 -16.33 -16.19 1.20
CA TYR A 29 -16.62 -15.70 -0.17
C TYR A 29 -15.60 -16.13 -1.23
N ARG A 30 -14.59 -16.93 -0.87
CA ARG A 30 -13.56 -17.46 -1.79
C ARG A 30 -12.90 -18.72 -1.24
N THR A 31 -12.31 -19.50 -2.14
CA THR A 31 -11.61 -20.74 -1.83
C THR A 31 -10.09 -20.53 -1.76
N GLN A 32 -9.40 -21.44 -1.08
CA GLN A 32 -7.94 -21.47 -1.05
C GLN A 32 -7.36 -21.62 -2.46
N ASP A 33 -7.91 -22.54 -3.26
CA ASP A 33 -7.51 -22.78 -4.65
C ASP A 33 -7.62 -21.55 -5.54
N GLU A 34 -8.63 -20.70 -5.32
CA GLU A 34 -8.72 -19.43 -6.03
C GLU A 34 -7.55 -18.51 -5.68
N VAL A 35 -7.27 -18.32 -4.38
CA VAL A 35 -6.19 -17.46 -3.91
C VAL A 35 -4.84 -17.96 -4.41
N ASP A 36 -4.58 -19.26 -4.37
CA ASP A 36 -3.30 -19.84 -4.78
C ASP A 36 -3.08 -19.72 -6.29
N ARG A 37 -4.12 -19.92 -7.11
CA ARG A 37 -4.04 -19.68 -8.56
C ARG A 37 -3.66 -18.24 -8.88
N TRP A 38 -4.08 -17.27 -8.07
CA TRP A 38 -3.71 -15.87 -8.25
C TRP A 38 -2.33 -15.54 -7.69
N LYS A 39 -1.92 -16.13 -6.56
CA LYS A 39 -0.55 -15.99 -6.04
C LYS A 39 0.50 -16.51 -7.01
N ALA A 40 0.22 -17.58 -7.75
CA ALA A 40 1.10 -18.07 -8.81
C ALA A 40 1.31 -17.07 -9.97
N ARG A 41 0.51 -16.01 -10.04
CA ARG A 41 0.59 -14.92 -11.03
C ARG A 41 1.10 -13.62 -10.43
N ASP A 42 1.76 -13.69 -9.27
CA ASP A 42 2.31 -12.51 -8.61
C ASP A 42 3.20 -11.71 -9.58
N PRO A 43 2.87 -10.44 -9.87
CA PRO A 43 3.64 -9.62 -10.80
C PRO A 43 5.09 -9.41 -10.33
N LEU A 44 5.36 -9.38 -9.02
CA LEU A 44 6.73 -9.22 -8.51
C LEU A 44 7.57 -10.45 -8.83
N THR A 45 7.01 -11.64 -8.58
CA THR A 45 7.70 -12.91 -8.85
C THR A 45 7.91 -13.12 -10.35
N THR A 46 6.85 -12.96 -11.15
CA THR A 46 6.91 -13.19 -12.60
C THR A 46 7.77 -12.16 -13.32
N TYR A 47 7.75 -10.89 -12.90
CA TYR A 47 8.57 -9.86 -13.50
C TYR A 47 10.04 -9.95 -13.07
N LYS A 48 10.34 -10.28 -11.80
CA LYS A 48 11.71 -10.58 -11.36
C LYS A 48 12.33 -11.68 -12.22
N GLN A 49 11.63 -12.81 -12.38
CA GLN A 49 12.15 -13.92 -13.19
C GLN A 49 12.42 -13.47 -14.63
N ARG A 50 11.51 -12.70 -15.22
CA ARG A 50 11.68 -12.18 -16.58
C ARG A 50 12.92 -11.29 -16.71
N LEU A 51 13.17 -10.41 -15.74
CA LEU A 51 14.34 -9.52 -15.77
C LEU A 51 15.66 -10.30 -15.63
N LEU A 52 15.67 -11.36 -14.82
CA LEU A 52 16.81 -12.27 -14.69
C LEU A 52 17.07 -13.03 -16.00
N ASP A 53 16.01 -13.58 -16.62
CA ASP A 53 16.09 -14.33 -17.87
C ASP A 53 16.56 -13.45 -19.04
N GLU A 54 16.15 -12.17 -19.05
CA GLU A 54 16.57 -11.17 -20.04
C GLU A 54 17.97 -10.57 -19.73
N GLY A 55 18.58 -10.91 -18.59
CA GLY A 55 19.89 -10.39 -18.17
C GLY A 55 19.89 -8.88 -17.89
N VAL A 56 18.73 -8.31 -17.55
CA VAL A 56 18.56 -6.87 -17.31
C VAL A 56 19.15 -6.44 -15.97
N ALA A 57 19.05 -7.31 -14.97
CA ALA A 57 19.63 -7.12 -13.64
C ALA A 57 20.07 -8.47 -13.07
N PRO A 58 21.17 -8.51 -12.29
CA PRO A 58 21.59 -9.70 -11.57
C PRO A 58 20.68 -9.96 -10.34
N LEU A 59 20.82 -11.13 -9.71
CA LEU A 59 19.96 -11.52 -8.58
C LEU A 59 20.20 -10.62 -7.36
N GLU A 60 21.45 -10.22 -7.18
CA GLU A 60 21.97 -9.43 -6.07
C GLU A 60 21.25 -8.07 -5.98
N ASP A 61 20.93 -7.43 -7.10
CA ASP A 61 20.18 -6.16 -7.13
C ASP A 61 18.80 -6.32 -6.47
N PHE A 62 18.13 -7.46 -6.66
CA PHE A 62 16.82 -7.70 -6.04
C PHE A 62 16.93 -7.98 -4.54
N GLU A 63 18.02 -8.61 -4.11
CA GLU A 63 18.29 -8.88 -2.70
C GLU A 63 18.62 -7.59 -1.95
N GLU A 64 19.39 -6.69 -2.59
CA GLU A 64 19.69 -5.35 -2.07
C GLU A 64 18.40 -4.52 -1.92
N ILE A 65 17.54 -4.50 -2.95
CA ILE A 65 16.24 -3.80 -2.88
C ILE A 65 15.37 -4.33 -1.73
N GLU A 66 15.30 -5.66 -1.54
CA GLU A 66 14.52 -6.25 -0.45
C GLU A 66 15.07 -5.82 0.92
N ALA A 67 16.39 -5.83 1.09
CA ALA A 67 17.05 -5.39 2.32
C ALA A 67 16.79 -3.90 2.62
N ASP A 68 16.92 -3.04 1.60
CA ASP A 68 16.69 -1.61 1.71
C ASP A 68 15.24 -1.28 2.06
N VAL A 69 14.28 -1.94 1.40
CA VAL A 69 12.85 -1.75 1.70
C VAL A 69 12.52 -2.26 3.09
N GLN A 70 13.10 -3.39 3.52
CA GLN A 70 12.89 -3.90 4.87
C GLN A 70 13.41 -2.93 5.93
N ALA A 71 14.61 -2.37 5.75
CA ALA A 71 15.16 -1.35 6.64
C ALA A 71 14.27 -0.10 6.69
N LEU A 72 13.86 0.40 5.52
CA LEU A 72 12.98 1.56 5.41
C LEU A 72 11.64 1.36 6.15
N VAL A 73 11.03 0.18 6.02
CA VAL A 73 9.76 -0.13 6.67
C VAL A 73 9.92 -0.22 8.19
N VAL A 74 11.02 -0.79 8.69
CA VAL A 74 11.32 -0.84 10.12
C VAL A 74 11.49 0.56 10.67
N ASP A 75 12.33 1.38 10.03
CA ASP A 75 12.59 2.76 10.45
C ASP A 75 11.31 3.60 10.46
N ALA A 76 10.48 3.47 9.41
CA ALA A 76 9.19 4.17 9.34
C ALA A 76 8.20 3.71 10.43
N ALA A 77 8.18 2.41 10.74
CA ALA A 77 7.32 1.87 11.77
C ALA A 77 7.76 2.33 13.18
N ASP A 78 9.06 2.41 13.43
CA ASP A 78 9.59 2.86 14.72
C ASP A 78 9.39 4.36 14.89
N PHE A 79 9.66 5.16 13.85
CA PHE A 79 9.30 6.57 13.82
C PHE A 79 7.82 6.81 14.15
N ALA A 80 6.91 6.02 13.55
CA ALA A 80 5.48 6.15 13.79
C ALA A 80 5.06 5.79 15.23
N LYS A 81 5.71 4.79 15.86
CA LYS A 81 5.42 4.39 17.26
C LYS A 81 5.99 5.37 18.27
N GLU A 82 7.16 5.92 17.99
CA GLU A 82 7.86 6.86 18.87
C GLU A 82 7.33 8.29 18.76
N SER A 83 6.62 8.58 17.66
CA SER A 83 5.97 9.86 17.47
C SER A 83 4.95 10.15 18.58
N PRO A 84 4.93 11.38 19.13
CA PRO A 84 3.93 11.76 20.11
C PRO A 84 2.52 11.71 19.50
N TYR A 85 1.52 11.47 20.35
CA TYR A 85 0.13 11.67 19.94
C TYR A 85 -0.09 13.13 19.52
N PRO A 86 -0.97 13.38 18.52
CA PRO A 86 -1.30 14.75 18.14
C PRO A 86 -1.99 15.48 19.29
N ASP A 87 -1.83 16.81 19.32
CA ASP A 87 -2.58 17.66 20.23
C ASP A 87 -4.08 17.54 19.93
N ALA A 88 -4.91 17.36 20.95
CA ALA A 88 -6.36 17.26 20.78
C ALA A 88 -6.95 18.52 20.14
N ASP A 89 -6.34 19.68 20.36
CA ASP A 89 -6.79 20.95 19.77
C ASP A 89 -6.62 20.97 18.24
N SER A 90 -5.69 20.18 17.70
CA SER A 90 -5.49 20.05 16.24
C SER A 90 -6.60 19.27 15.52
N ALA A 91 -7.55 18.67 16.25
CA ALA A 91 -8.62 17.88 15.67
C ALA A 91 -9.54 18.69 14.73
N LEU A 92 -9.57 20.01 14.86
CA LEU A 92 -10.39 20.90 14.03
C LEU A 92 -9.62 21.59 12.92
N ASP A 93 -8.31 21.37 12.85
CA ASP A 93 -7.47 21.94 11.80
C ASP A 93 -7.91 21.41 10.43
N ASN A 94 -7.73 22.23 9.39
CA ASN A 94 -8.02 21.90 7.98
C ASN A 94 -9.49 21.61 7.64
N ILE A 95 -10.44 21.84 8.55
CA ILE A 95 -11.87 21.81 8.22
C ILE A 95 -12.24 22.99 7.30
N PHE A 96 -11.68 24.17 7.59
CA PHE A 96 -11.84 25.38 6.78
C PHE A 96 -10.47 25.97 6.44
N ALA A 97 -10.40 26.72 5.33
CA ALA A 97 -9.17 27.39 4.91
C ALA A 97 -8.72 28.51 5.87
N THR A 98 -9.64 29.01 6.70
CA THR A 98 -9.37 30.03 7.73
C THR A 98 -10.01 29.61 9.04
N ASP A 99 -9.33 29.89 10.15
CA ASP A 99 -9.81 29.65 11.51
C ASP A 99 -11.23 30.22 11.69
N GLN A 100 -12.18 29.33 11.97
CA GLN A 100 -13.54 29.76 12.29
C GLN A 100 -13.61 30.07 13.78
N LYS A 101 -13.80 31.35 14.12
CA LYS A 101 -14.10 31.75 15.49
C LYS A 101 -15.38 31.06 15.96
N GLY A 102 -15.28 30.27 17.04
CA GLY A 102 -16.43 29.68 17.72
C GLY A 102 -16.58 28.16 17.63
N LEU A 103 -15.69 27.44 16.94
CA LEU A 103 -15.76 25.97 16.90
C LEU A 103 -15.30 25.27 18.20
N LEU A 104 -14.52 25.95 19.06
CA LEU A 104 -14.03 25.41 20.35
C LEU A 104 -14.47 26.19 21.59
N HIS A 105 -15.19 27.31 21.46
CA HIS A 105 -15.55 28.17 22.61
C HIS A 105 -16.90 27.82 23.25
N HIS A 106 -17.12 26.54 23.55
CA HIS A 106 -18.16 26.10 24.48
C HIS A 106 -17.54 25.20 25.55
N ALA A 107 -16.72 25.81 26.40
CA ALA A 107 -16.44 25.37 27.76
C ALA A 107 -16.52 26.60 28.67
#